data_AF-A0A6N2HVJ4-F1
#
_entry.id   AF-A0A6N2HVJ4-F1
#
_cell.length_a   1.000
_cell.length_b   1.000
_cell.length_c   1.000
_cell.angle_alpha   90.00
_cell.angle_beta   90.00
_cell.angle_gamma   90.00
#
_symmetry.space_group_name_H-M   'P 1'
#
loop_
_entity.id
_entity.type
_entity.pdbx_description
1 polymer ?
#
loop_
_entity_poly.entity_id
_entity_poly.type
_entity_poly.pdbx_seq_one_letter_code
_entity_poly.pdbx_strand_id
1 'polypeptide(L)'
;MTRTETVTADRRWLRNLHGSGMNTTITLDVAKFTSGTHYLPATATTPQAVFKSGLPLGKVTASGLYAPYTSGATDGTEVLAGLLATDTHFNPASTKVGGALLVHGDVDTAKLPVALTVPDAASRTDLIHFS
;
A
#
# COMPACT_ATOMS: atom_id res chain seq x y z
N MET A 1 28.39 -12.48 4.56
CA MET A 1 28.47 -11.03 4.87
C MET A 1 27.05 -10.60 5.20
N THR A 2 26.77 -10.22 6.44
CA THR A 2 25.42 -9.82 6.88
C THR A 2 25.39 -8.30 6.98
N ARG A 3 24.43 -7.65 6.30
CA ARG A 3 24.25 -6.19 6.30
C ARG A 3 22.93 -5.87 7.00
N THR A 4 22.99 -4.99 7.99
CA THR A 4 21.83 -4.48 8.72
C THR A 4 21.46 -3.12 8.15
N GLU A 5 20.22 -2.98 7.69
CA GLU A 5 19.65 -1.69 7.28
C GLU A 5 18.59 -1.28 8.29
N THR A 6 18.64 -0.03 8.74
CA THR A 6 17.57 0.56 9.56
C THR A 6 16.63 1.31 8.64
N VAL A 7 15.52 0.66 8.30
CA VAL A 7 14.39 1.31 7.62
C VAL A 7 13.38 1.68 8.70
N THR A 8 13.18 2.96 8.94
CA THR A 8 12.04 3.40 9.76
C THR A 8 10.82 3.33 8.86
N ALA A 9 9.82 2.53 9.20
CA ALA A 9 8.56 2.52 8.47
C ALA A 9 7.99 3.94 8.46
N ASP A 10 8.08 4.64 7.31
CA ASP A 10 7.62 6.02 7.22
C ASP A 10 6.09 6.01 7.26
N ARG A 11 5.57 6.21 8.47
CA ARG A 11 4.14 6.31 8.78
C ARG A 11 3.75 7.75 9.08
N ARG A 12 4.48 8.75 8.57
CA ARG A 12 4.13 10.16 8.76
C ARG A 12 2.72 10.52 8.25
N TRP A 13 2.20 9.72 7.32
CA TRP A 13 0.83 9.79 6.82
C TRP A 13 -0.23 9.35 7.84
N LEU A 14 0.13 8.53 8.84
CA LEU A 14 -0.76 8.05 9.87
C LEU A 14 -0.78 9.05 11.04
N ARG A 15 -1.91 9.75 11.23
CA ARG A 15 -1.99 10.82 12.25
C ARG A 15 -1.98 10.29 13.68
N ASN A 16 -2.45 9.07 13.91
CA ASN A 16 -2.48 8.42 15.23
C ASN A 16 -2.38 6.89 15.07
N LEU A 17 -2.05 6.17 16.14
CA LEU A 17 -1.94 4.70 16.13
C LEU A 17 -3.29 3.96 16.09
N HIS A 18 -4.42 4.69 16.08
CA HIS A 18 -5.75 4.07 16.09
C HIS A 18 -5.97 3.24 14.83
N GLY A 19 -6.59 2.08 14.97
CA GLY A 19 -6.85 1.16 13.85
C GLY A 19 -5.66 0.33 13.39
N SER A 20 -4.42 0.63 13.79
CA SER A 20 -3.23 -0.12 13.39
C SER A 20 -3.20 -1.58 13.89
N GLY A 21 -3.94 -1.89 14.97
CA GLY A 21 -4.15 -3.25 15.47
C GLY A 21 -5.24 -4.03 14.73
N MET A 22 -5.99 -3.38 13.83
CA MET A 22 -7.07 -3.98 13.03
C MET A 22 -6.66 -4.21 11.58
N ASN A 23 -5.35 -4.23 11.32
CA ASN A 23 -4.84 -4.45 9.97
C ASN A 23 -5.23 -5.83 9.45
N THR A 24 -5.61 -5.89 8.18
CA THR A 24 -5.96 -7.14 7.50
C THR A 24 -4.76 -7.68 6.73
N THR A 25 -4.47 -8.98 6.82
CA THR A 25 -3.44 -9.61 5.99
C THR A 25 -3.92 -9.70 4.54
N ILE A 26 -3.08 -9.26 3.61
CA ILE A 26 -3.38 -9.22 2.18
C ILE A 26 -2.22 -9.79 1.34
N THR A 27 -2.50 -10.10 0.08
CA THR A 27 -1.46 -10.42 -0.92
C THR A 27 -1.49 -9.39 -2.04
N LEU A 28 -0.35 -8.77 -2.31
CA LEU A 28 -0.14 -7.80 -3.38
C LEU A 28 0.13 -8.50 -4.72
N ASP A 29 -0.42 -7.97 -5.80
CA ASP A 29 -0.15 -8.37 -7.19
C ASP A 29 0.96 -7.49 -7.77
N VAL A 30 2.21 -7.96 -7.65
CA VAL A 30 3.42 -7.18 -8.00
C VAL A 30 3.38 -6.67 -9.44
N ALA A 31 2.78 -7.44 -10.36
CA ALA A 31 2.73 -7.11 -11.78
C ALA A 31 1.92 -5.83 -12.08
N LYS A 32 1.02 -5.42 -11.17
CA LYS A 32 0.22 -4.20 -11.31
C LYS A 32 0.87 -2.95 -10.72
N PHE A 33 2.04 -3.09 -10.07
CA PHE A 33 2.74 -1.95 -9.50
C PHE A 33 3.84 -1.44 -10.43
N THR A 34 3.89 -0.11 -10.58
CA THR A 34 4.97 0.59 -11.28
C THR A 34 6.14 0.93 -10.35
N SER A 35 7.37 0.60 -10.77
CA SER A 35 8.62 1.02 -10.14
C SER A 35 8.78 2.55 -10.16
N GLY A 36 9.41 3.11 -9.12
CA GLY A 36 9.61 4.55 -8.96
C GLY A 36 8.37 5.29 -8.43
N THR A 37 7.18 4.84 -8.81
CA THR A 37 5.90 5.34 -8.28
C THR A 37 5.56 4.64 -6.97
N HIS A 38 5.25 3.34 -7.04
CA HIS A 38 4.69 2.59 -5.92
C HIS A 38 5.77 1.93 -5.07
N TYR A 39 6.84 1.45 -5.69
CA TYR A 39 7.97 0.86 -4.99
C TYR A 39 9.29 1.45 -5.46
N LEU A 40 10.28 1.41 -4.57
CA LEU A 40 11.67 1.69 -4.92
C LEU A 40 12.31 0.39 -5.43
N PRO A 41 12.97 0.41 -6.59
CA PRO A 41 13.59 -0.79 -7.14
C PRO A 41 14.77 -1.24 -6.28
N ALA A 42 15.12 -2.52 -6.38
CA ALA A 42 16.37 -3.01 -5.81
C ALA A 42 17.56 -2.30 -6.48
N THR A 43 18.56 -1.95 -5.68
CA THR A 43 19.82 -1.36 -6.15
C THR A 43 20.99 -2.27 -5.76
N ALA A 44 22.20 -1.95 -6.24
CA ALA A 44 23.42 -2.66 -5.84
C ALA A 44 23.65 -2.64 -4.31
N THR A 45 23.07 -1.67 -3.61
CA THR A 45 23.18 -1.55 -2.15
C THR A 45 21.91 -2.03 -1.44
N THR A 46 20.71 -1.88 -2.01
CA THR A 46 19.44 -2.43 -1.49
C THR A 46 18.96 -3.61 -2.34
N PRO A 47 19.32 -4.86 -2.02
CA PRO A 47 19.05 -6.01 -2.88
C PRO A 47 17.57 -6.42 -2.95
N GLN A 48 16.69 -5.77 -2.19
CA GLN A 48 15.25 -5.98 -2.20
C GLN A 48 14.56 -4.70 -2.68
N ALA A 49 13.49 -4.86 -3.47
CA ALA A 49 12.59 -3.75 -3.77
C ALA A 49 11.67 -3.50 -2.57
N VAL A 50 11.20 -2.27 -2.42
CA VAL A 50 10.42 -1.84 -1.25
C VAL A 50 9.16 -1.12 -1.69
N PHE A 51 8.00 -1.70 -1.41
CA PHE A 51 6.73 -0.98 -1.46
C PHE A 51 6.68 0.03 -0.33
N LYS A 52 6.31 1.27 -0.64
CA LYS A 52 6.18 2.35 0.33
C LYS A 52 4.93 2.15 1.20
N SER A 53 5.00 2.45 2.48
CA SER A 53 3.86 2.50 3.38
C SER A 53 2.91 3.65 2.97
N GLY A 54 1.61 3.45 3.13
CA GLY A 54 0.58 4.43 2.78
C GLY A 54 0.09 4.32 1.34
N LEU A 55 0.53 3.32 0.56
CA LEU A 55 0.00 3.12 -0.79
C LEU A 55 -1.51 2.84 -0.76
N PRO A 56 -2.34 3.55 -1.53
CA PRO A 56 -3.75 3.26 -1.65
C PRO A 56 -3.96 2.00 -2.49
N LEU A 57 -4.73 1.05 -1.96
CA LEU A 57 -4.94 -0.25 -2.57
C LEU A 57 -6.42 -0.51 -2.84
N GLY A 58 -6.68 -1.13 -3.98
CA GLY A 58 -7.96 -1.76 -4.31
C GLY A 58 -7.80 -3.27 -4.44
N LYS A 59 -8.91 -3.99 -4.33
CA LYS A 59 -8.93 -5.45 -4.47
C LYS A 59 -9.33 -5.83 -5.88
N VAL A 60 -8.48 -6.55 -6.58
CA VAL A 60 -8.78 -7.10 -7.90
C VAL A 60 -9.86 -8.17 -7.75
N THR A 61 -11.02 -7.98 -8.36
CA THR A 61 -12.17 -8.87 -8.21
C THR A 61 -11.87 -10.29 -8.72
N ALA A 62 -11.19 -10.39 -9.86
CA ALA A 62 -10.91 -11.68 -10.50
C ALA A 62 -9.92 -12.57 -9.72
N SER A 63 -8.88 -11.97 -9.12
CA SER A 63 -7.81 -12.73 -8.47
C SER A 63 -7.88 -12.70 -6.94
N GLY A 64 -8.63 -11.76 -6.37
CA GLY A 64 -8.63 -11.47 -4.93
C GLY A 64 -7.35 -10.85 -4.40
N LEU A 65 -6.38 -10.56 -5.27
CA LEU A 65 -5.12 -9.88 -4.93
C LEU A 65 -5.32 -8.36 -4.85
N TYR A 66 -4.39 -7.68 -4.18
CA TYR A 66 -4.43 -6.24 -4.00
C TYR A 66 -3.44 -5.54 -4.93
N ALA A 67 -3.89 -4.44 -5.52
CA ALA A 67 -3.13 -3.64 -6.48
C ALA A 67 -3.36 -2.15 -6.20
N PRO A 68 -2.59 -1.23 -6.82
CA PRO A 68 -2.82 0.20 -6.66
C PRO A 68 -4.27 0.57 -6.95
N TYR A 69 -4.87 1.34 -6.05
CA TYR A 69 -6.18 1.93 -6.31
C TYR A 69 -6.13 2.81 -7.57
N THR A 70 -7.10 2.63 -8.46
CA THR A 70 -7.18 3.35 -9.74
C THR A 70 -8.61 3.79 -9.99
N SER A 71 -8.88 5.08 -9.86
CA SER A 71 -10.20 5.66 -10.15
C SER A 71 -10.65 5.35 -11.59
N GLY A 72 -11.88 4.87 -11.74
CA GLY A 72 -12.47 4.56 -13.05
C GLY A 72 -11.99 3.24 -13.68
N ALA A 73 -11.19 2.44 -12.97
CA ALA A 73 -10.96 1.05 -13.35
C ALA A 73 -12.27 0.23 -13.32
N THR A 74 -12.22 -1.00 -13.82
CA THR A 74 -13.36 -1.93 -13.85
C THR A 74 -12.96 -3.35 -13.41
N ASP A 75 -11.78 -3.48 -12.79
CA ASP A 75 -11.23 -4.75 -12.35
C ASP A 75 -11.34 -4.95 -10.83
N GLY A 76 -12.03 -4.04 -10.13
CA GLY A 76 -12.19 -3.96 -8.68
C GLY A 76 -11.23 -2.97 -8.01
N THR A 77 -10.17 -2.53 -8.71
CA THR A 77 -9.22 -1.55 -8.14
C THR A 77 -9.77 -0.12 -8.09
N GLU A 78 -10.93 0.12 -8.69
CA GLU A 78 -11.70 1.37 -8.58
C GLU A 78 -12.39 1.57 -7.24
N VAL A 79 -12.42 0.54 -6.38
CA VAL A 79 -12.92 0.63 -5.01
C VAL A 79 -11.74 0.66 -4.04
N LEU A 80 -11.61 1.74 -3.28
CA LEU A 80 -10.54 1.87 -2.29
C LEU A 80 -10.79 0.91 -1.12
N ALA A 81 -9.87 -0.01 -0.92
CA ALA A 81 -9.96 -1.02 0.13
C ALA A 81 -9.19 -0.62 1.41
N GLY A 82 -8.19 0.26 1.29
CA GLY A 82 -7.38 0.75 2.40
C GLY A 82 -5.98 1.15 1.96
N LEU A 83 -5.07 1.27 2.93
CA LEU A 83 -3.68 1.67 2.69
C LEU A 83 -2.68 0.59 3.12
N LEU A 84 -1.53 0.48 2.46
CA LEU A 84 -0.46 -0.43 2.89
C LEU A 84 0.14 0.04 4.23
N ALA A 85 -0.02 -0.75 5.29
CA ALA A 85 0.27 -0.34 6.66
C ALA A 85 1.76 -0.24 7.01
N THR A 86 2.64 -0.89 6.24
CA THR A 86 4.09 -0.90 6.45
C THR A 86 4.83 -0.96 5.13
N ASP A 87 6.05 -0.44 5.12
CA ASP A 87 6.98 -0.73 4.04
C ASP A 87 7.12 -2.24 3.90
N THR A 88 7.04 -2.74 2.66
CA THR A 88 7.04 -4.18 2.40
C THR A 88 8.16 -4.50 1.42
N HIS A 89 9.16 -5.22 1.90
CA HIS A 89 10.30 -5.65 1.11
C HIS A 89 9.94 -6.89 0.32
N PHE A 90 10.42 -6.97 -0.93
CA PHE A 90 10.20 -8.13 -1.78
C PHE A 90 11.34 -8.35 -2.75
N ASN A 91 11.46 -9.61 -3.20
CA ASN A 91 12.31 -9.95 -4.33
C ASN A 91 11.60 -9.51 -5.63
N PRO A 92 12.21 -8.67 -6.49
CA PRO A 92 11.60 -8.20 -7.74
C PRO A 92 11.12 -9.30 -8.70
N ALA A 93 11.65 -10.52 -8.60
CA ALA A 93 11.21 -11.67 -9.39
C ALA A 93 9.90 -12.31 -8.86
N SER A 94 9.40 -11.87 -7.69
CA SER A 94 8.17 -12.39 -7.10
C SER A 94 6.97 -11.74 -7.75
N THR A 95 5.94 -12.53 -8.04
CA THR A 95 4.65 -12.02 -8.57
C THR A 95 3.64 -11.74 -7.46
N LYS A 96 3.85 -12.29 -6.27
CA LYS A 96 2.96 -12.17 -5.10
C LYS A 96 3.76 -11.85 -3.85
N VAL A 97 3.28 -10.88 -3.07
CA VAL A 97 3.96 -10.40 -1.86
C VAL A 97 2.94 -10.22 -0.75
N GLY A 98 3.21 -10.79 0.44
CA GLY A 98 2.36 -10.58 1.61
C GLY A 98 2.47 -9.16 2.15
N GLY A 99 1.36 -8.58 2.57
CA GLY A 99 1.31 -7.25 3.18
C GLY A 99 0.22 -7.13 4.23
N ALA A 100 0.17 -5.96 4.88
CA ALA A 100 -0.87 -5.62 5.85
C ALA A 100 -1.63 -4.39 5.36
N LEU A 101 -2.95 -4.48 5.32
CA LEU A 101 -3.85 -3.40 4.91
C LEU A 101 -4.39 -2.69 6.15
N LEU A 102 -4.13 -1.39 6.26
CA LEU A 102 -4.84 -0.51 7.19
C LEU A 102 -6.21 -0.20 6.60
N VAL A 103 -7.26 -0.52 7.35
CA VAL A 103 -8.67 -0.33 6.96
C VAL A 103 -9.40 0.68 7.83
N HIS A 104 -8.78 1.18 8.91
CA HIS A 104 -9.39 2.10 9.85
C HIS A 104 -8.33 3.03 10.43
N GLY A 105 -8.68 4.31 10.65
CA GLY A 105 -7.77 5.28 11.25
C GLY A 105 -7.93 6.70 10.69
N ASP A 106 -6.98 7.57 11.02
CA ASP A 106 -6.89 8.94 10.50
C ASP A 106 -5.63 9.12 9.64
N VAL A 107 -5.81 9.64 8.43
CA VAL A 107 -4.75 9.78 7.45
C VAL A 107 -4.62 11.23 6.96
N ASP A 108 -3.37 11.68 6.93
CA ASP A 108 -2.95 12.93 6.30
C ASP A 108 -2.60 12.65 4.82
N THR A 109 -3.51 13.05 3.93
CA THR A 109 -3.40 12.77 2.49
C THR A 109 -2.18 13.43 1.84
N ALA A 110 -1.72 14.56 2.39
CA ALA A 110 -0.56 15.29 1.87
C ALA A 110 0.78 14.58 2.12
N LYS A 111 0.79 13.59 3.02
CA LYS A 111 1.99 12.82 3.39
C LYS A 111 2.02 11.41 2.81
N LEU A 112 1.03 11.05 1.99
CA LEU A 112 1.00 9.76 1.31
C LEU A 112 2.14 9.67 0.28
N PRO A 113 2.70 8.47 0.05
CA PRO A 113 3.77 8.27 -0.93
C PRO A 113 3.34 8.50 -2.38
N VAL A 114 2.03 8.47 -2.63
CA VAL A 114 1.38 8.72 -3.93
C VAL A 114 0.18 9.62 -3.65
N ALA A 115 -0.04 10.64 -4.49
CA ALA A 115 -1.19 11.52 -4.37
C ALA A 115 -2.49 10.72 -4.46
N LEU A 116 -3.41 10.94 -3.52
CA LEU A 116 -4.71 10.29 -3.47
C LEU A 116 -5.81 11.37 -3.52
N THR A 117 -6.58 11.38 -4.60
CA THR A 117 -7.91 11.99 -4.57
C THR A 117 -8.84 11.01 -3.88
N VAL A 118 -9.32 11.39 -2.69
CA VAL A 118 -10.18 10.55 -1.87
C VAL A 118 -11.47 10.26 -2.64
N PRO A 119 -11.81 8.99 -2.91
CA PRO A 119 -13.07 8.65 -3.56
C PRO A 119 -14.26 8.91 -2.63
N ASP A 120 -15.43 9.07 -3.25
CA ASP A 120 -16.70 9.13 -2.52
C ASP A 120 -16.89 7.89 -1.64
N ALA A 121 -17.67 8.04 -0.56
CA ALA A 121 -17.93 6.97 0.40
C ALA A 121 -18.51 5.69 -0.23
N ALA A 122 -19.22 5.81 -1.35
CA ALA A 122 -19.78 4.65 -2.07
C ALA A 122 -18.70 3.83 -2.82
N SER A 123 -17.56 4.44 -3.14
CA SER A 123 -16.46 3.82 -3.91
C SER A 123 -15.29 3.41 -3.01
N ARG A 124 -15.59 3.12 -1.74
CA ARG A 124 -14.61 2.65 -0.77
C ARG A 124 -15.24 1.72 0.27
N THR A 125 -14.44 0.79 0.77
CA THR A 125 -14.86 -0.17 1.81
C THR A 125 -14.12 0.01 3.12
N ASP A 126 -13.19 0.96 3.17
CA ASP A 126 -12.41 1.26 4.36
C ASP A 126 -13.15 2.26 5.27
N LEU A 127 -12.70 2.35 6.51
CA LEU A 127 -13.22 3.20 7.57
C LEU A 127 -12.15 4.23 8.00
N ILE A 128 -11.43 4.80 7.03
CA ILE A 128 -10.40 5.79 7.26
C ILE A 128 -10.97 7.19 7.09
N HIS A 129 -10.70 8.06 8.05
CA HIS A 129 -10.90 9.48 7.87
C HIS A 129 -9.69 10.10 7.16
N PHE A 130 -9.94 10.79 6.05
CA PHE A 130 -8.92 11.46 5.26
C PHE A 130 -9.00 12.97 5.46
N SER A 131 -7.83 13.58 5.61
CA SER A 131 -7.69 14.99 5.98
C SER A 131 -6.39 15.59 5.49
#